data_AF-A0A2M7SQU7-F1
#
_entry.id   AF-A0A2M7SQU7-F1
#
_cell.length_a   1.000
_cell.length_b   1.000
_cell.length_c   1.000
_cell.angle_alpha   90.00
_cell.angle_beta   90.00
_cell.angle_gamma   90.00
#
_symmetry.space_group_name_H-M   'P 1'
#
loop_
_entity.id
_entity.type
_entity.pdbx_description
1 polymer ?
#
loop_
_entity_poly.entity_id
_entity_poly.type
_entity_poly.pdbx_seq_one_letter_code
_entity_poly.pdbx_strand_id
1 'polypeptide(L)'
;FAVNSIKATYEKYPKTGPILPAMGYGAAQTKDLEATINASDVDMVIIGTPIDLTRIIQINKPAQRVRYELQEIGQPTLEDVLMKKFGKKK
;
A
#
# COMPACT_ATOMS: atom_id res chain seq x y z
N PHE A 1 -16.71 10.18 -1.71
CA PHE A 1 -15.31 10.52 -2.07
C PHE A 1 -14.69 9.50 -3.02
N ALA A 2 -14.89 8.18 -2.83
CA ALA A 2 -14.42 7.16 -3.80
C ALA A 2 -15.00 7.33 -5.20
N VAL A 3 -14.14 7.28 -6.22
CA VAL A 3 -14.51 7.43 -7.64
C VAL A 3 -14.13 6.20 -8.47
N ASN A 4 -14.82 6.01 -9.60
CA ASN A 4 -14.47 5.06 -10.67
C ASN A 4 -14.08 3.66 -10.15
N SER A 5 -12.85 3.22 -10.45
CA SER A 5 -12.37 1.88 -10.09
C SER A 5 -12.33 1.64 -8.59
N ILE A 6 -12.13 2.67 -7.77
CA ILE A 6 -12.15 2.56 -6.31
C ILE A 6 -13.57 2.34 -5.79
N LYS A 7 -14.56 3.06 -6.34
CA LYS A 7 -15.97 2.84 -6.00
C LYS A 7 -16.41 1.41 -6.34
N ALA A 8 -16.08 0.96 -7.56
CA ALA A 8 -16.35 -0.41 -8.00
C ALA A 8 -15.64 -1.45 -7.11
N THR A 9 -14.47 -1.12 -6.55
CA THR A 9 -13.74 -1.99 -5.63
C THR A 9 -14.50 -2.16 -4.31
N TYR A 10 -15.02 -1.08 -3.72
CA TYR A 10 -15.85 -1.19 -2.51
C TYR A 10 -17.13 -2.00 -2.76
N GLU A 11 -17.77 -1.82 -3.92
CA GLU A 11 -18.96 -2.61 -4.31
C GLU A 11 -18.63 -4.09 -4.47
N LYS A 12 -17.48 -4.40 -5.10
CA LYS A 12 -17.00 -5.78 -5.28
C LYS A 12 -16.56 -6.43 -3.98
N TYR A 13 -15.97 -5.66 -3.07
CA TYR A 13 -15.43 -6.12 -1.79
C TYR A 13 -16.06 -5.34 -0.63
N PRO A 14 -17.35 -5.58 -0.30
CA PRO A 14 -18.09 -4.78 0.67
C PRO A 14 -17.54 -4.90 2.11
N LYS A 15 -16.70 -5.90 2.38
CA LYS A 15 -16.05 -6.13 3.69
C LYS A 15 -14.68 -5.47 3.83
N THR A 16 -14.24 -4.67 2.84
CA THR A 16 -12.96 -3.94 2.89
C THR A 16 -12.85 -3.05 4.14
N GLY A 17 -13.98 -2.57 4.65
CA GLY A 17 -14.01 -1.75 5.85
C GLY A 17 -13.51 -0.32 5.59
N PRO A 18 -12.97 0.37 6.60
CA PRO A 18 -12.66 1.80 6.53
C PRO A 18 -11.31 2.13 5.87
N ILE A 19 -10.69 1.17 5.17
CA ILE A 19 -9.42 1.40 4.46
C ILE A 19 -9.68 1.76 3.00
N LEU A 20 -8.80 2.57 2.42
CA LEU A 20 -8.80 2.88 0.99
C LEU A 20 -8.00 1.81 0.22
N PRO A 21 -8.63 0.96 -0.60
CA PRO A 21 -7.90 -0.07 -1.34
C PRO A 21 -7.10 0.52 -2.50
N ALA A 22 -5.83 0.12 -2.63
CA ALA A 22 -5.00 0.39 -3.81
C ALA A 22 -4.91 -0.87 -4.68
N MET A 23 -5.78 -0.96 -5.69
CA MET A 23 -5.93 -2.18 -6.51
C MET A 23 -4.89 -2.31 -7.64
N GLY A 24 -4.05 -1.30 -7.82
CA GLY A 24 -2.99 -1.28 -8.84
C GLY A 24 -2.50 0.14 -9.09
N TYR A 25 -1.46 0.24 -9.91
CA TYR A 25 -0.74 1.49 -10.18
C TYR A 25 -0.63 1.81 -11.67
N GLY A 26 -1.57 1.32 -12.49
CA GLY A 26 -1.74 1.81 -13.86
C GLY A 26 -2.22 3.26 -13.90
N ALA A 27 -1.98 3.97 -15.00
CA ALA A 27 -2.24 5.42 -15.09
C ALA A 27 -3.69 5.85 -14.75
N ALA A 28 -4.69 5.03 -15.08
CA ALA A 28 -6.08 5.30 -14.69
C ALA A 28 -6.31 5.06 -13.19
N GLN A 29 -5.73 3.98 -12.64
CA GLN A 29 -5.88 3.62 -11.23
C GLN A 29 -5.18 4.64 -10.31
N THR A 30 -4.01 5.15 -10.71
CA THR A 30 -3.31 6.19 -9.94
C THR A 30 -4.09 7.49 -9.93
N LYS A 31 -4.70 7.89 -11.05
CA LYS A 31 -5.60 9.06 -11.11
C LYS A 31 -6.83 8.89 -10.23
N ASP A 32 -7.48 7.73 -10.28
CA ASP A 32 -8.64 7.43 -9.44
C ASP A 32 -8.29 7.45 -7.94
N LEU A 33 -7.12 6.89 -7.59
CA LEU A 33 -6.59 6.90 -6.22
C LEU A 33 -6.30 8.33 -5.75
N GLU A 34 -5.62 9.13 -6.56
CA GLU A 34 -5.30 10.53 -6.26
C GLU A 34 -6.58 11.37 -6.05
N ALA A 35 -7.52 11.28 -6.99
CA ALA A 35 -8.79 12.00 -6.90
C ALA A 35 -9.59 11.57 -5.66
N THR A 36 -9.61 10.27 -5.36
CA THR A 36 -10.28 9.75 -4.16
C THR A 36 -9.65 10.30 -2.89
N ILE A 37 -8.31 10.25 -2.76
CA ILE A 37 -7.58 10.76 -1.59
C ILE A 37 -7.82 12.26 -1.42
N ASN A 38 -7.68 13.04 -2.50
CA ASN A 38 -7.81 14.49 -2.45
C ASN A 38 -9.27 14.94 -2.21
N ALA A 39 -10.26 14.10 -2.50
CA ALA A 39 -11.68 14.35 -2.18
C ALA A 39 -12.13 13.84 -0.80
N SER A 40 -11.33 13.03 -0.09
CA SER A 40 -11.67 12.51 1.24
C SER A 40 -11.73 13.60 2.30
N ASP A 41 -12.75 13.63 3.15
CA ASP A 41 -12.83 14.57 4.27
C ASP A 41 -12.01 14.04 5.46
N VAL A 42 -10.69 14.29 5.44
CA VAL A 42 -9.72 13.81 6.44
C VAL A 42 -8.65 14.86 6.70
N ASP A 43 -8.19 14.94 7.95
CA ASP A 43 -7.09 15.85 8.34
C ASP A 43 -5.72 15.38 7.82
N MET A 44 -5.55 14.07 7.61
CA MET A 44 -4.27 13.46 7.24
C MET A 44 -4.43 12.13 6.50
N VAL A 45 -3.47 11.80 5.65
CA VAL A 45 -3.36 10.51 4.93
C VAL A 45 -2.22 9.68 5.52
N ILE A 46 -2.53 8.45 5.95
CA ILE A 46 -1.52 7.48 6.40
C ILE A 46 -1.24 6.48 5.27
N ILE A 47 -0.02 6.51 4.74
CA ILE A 47 0.43 5.62 3.68
C ILE A 47 0.97 4.34 4.33
N GLY A 48 0.12 3.30 4.35
CA GLY A 48 0.45 1.98 4.89
C GLY A 48 0.95 0.97 3.86
N THR A 49 1.34 1.41 2.66
CA THR A 49 1.88 0.51 1.61
C THR A 49 3.41 0.41 1.73
N PRO A 50 4.03 -0.70 1.29
CA PRO A 50 5.49 -0.82 1.28
C PRO A 50 6.14 0.23 0.36
N ILE A 51 5.46 0.58 -0.73
CA ILE A 51 5.93 1.57 -1.70
C ILE A 51 5.67 2.98 -1.21
N ASP A 52 6.42 3.94 -1.76
CA ASP A 52 6.21 5.35 -1.47
C ASP A 52 5.15 5.94 -2.41
N LEU A 53 3.90 6.06 -1.97
CA LEU A 53 2.81 6.58 -2.81
C LEU A 53 3.06 8.03 -3.28
N THR A 54 3.82 8.81 -2.52
CA THR A 54 4.14 10.21 -2.87
C THR A 54 4.99 10.32 -4.15
N ARG A 55 5.58 9.21 -4.62
CA ARG A 55 6.34 9.15 -5.87
C ARG A 55 5.48 8.91 -7.11
N ILE A 56 4.22 8.54 -6.93
CA ILE A 56 3.34 8.11 -8.02
C ILE A 56 2.04 8.92 -8.11
N ILE A 57 1.64 9.61 -7.05
CA ILE A 57 0.45 10.47 -6.99
C ILE A 57 0.72 11.73 -6.17
N GLN A 58 -0.03 12.78 -6.43
CA GLN A 58 0.05 14.05 -5.71
C GLN A 58 -1.05 14.14 -4.65
N ILE A 59 -0.65 14.01 -3.39
CA ILE A 59 -1.54 14.13 -2.23
C ILE A 59 -1.52 15.58 -1.75
N ASN A 60 -2.66 16.27 -1.78
CA ASN A 60 -2.78 17.69 -1.41
C ASN A 60 -3.07 17.93 0.09
N LYS A 61 -2.89 16.88 0.92
CA LYS A 61 -3.15 16.86 2.36
C LYS A 61 -1.88 16.43 3.10
N PRO A 62 -1.76 16.74 4.41
CA PRO A 62 -0.72 16.17 5.24
C PRO A 62 -0.68 14.64 5.06
N ALA A 63 0.50 14.09 4.80
CA ALA A 63 0.67 12.66 4.56
C ALA A 63 1.88 12.12 5.33
N GLN A 64 1.71 10.95 5.96
CA GLN A 64 2.78 10.24 6.66
C GLN A 64 2.88 8.82 6.13
N ARG A 65 4.10 8.40 5.80
CA ARG A 65 4.38 7.02 5.43
C ARG A 65 4.75 6.21 6.66
N VAL A 66 4.06 5.09 6.84
CA VAL A 66 4.40 4.08 7.84
C VAL A 66 5.37 3.10 7.19
N ARG A 67 6.40 2.70 7.94
CA ARG A 67 7.36 1.69 7.51
C ARG A 67 7.21 0.48 8.41
N TYR A 68 7.32 -0.67 7.80
CA TYR A 68 7.34 -1.96 8.47
C TYR A 68 8.34 -2.84 7.75
N GLU A 69 8.90 -3.78 8.49
CA GLU A 69 9.89 -4.73 7.99
C GLU A 69 9.38 -6.14 8.25
N LEU A 70 9.83 -7.08 7.43
CA LEU A 70 9.53 -8.48 7.64
C LEU A 70 10.14 -8.93 8.97
N GLN A 71 9.31 -9.44 9.86
CA GLN A 71 9.75 -10.15 11.05
C GLN A 71 9.39 -11.62 10.89
N GLU A 72 10.39 -12.46 10.67
CA GLU A 72 10.18 -13.90 10.59
C GLU A 72 9.87 -14.47 11.98
N ILE A 73 8.84 -15.32 12.05
CA ILE A 73 8.42 -15.97 13.29
C ILE A 73 8.70 -17.47 13.16
N GLY A 74 9.52 -17.99 14.05
CA GLY A 74 9.90 -19.41 14.06
C GLY A 74 11.21 -19.70 13.34
N GLN A 75 11.50 -20.99 13.16
CA GLN A 75 12.75 -21.51 12.61
C GLN A 75 12.49 -22.74 11.73
N PRO A 76 13.29 -22.97 10.67
CA PRO A 76 14.39 -22.13 10.19
C PRO A 76 13.92 -20.86 9.47
N THR A 77 14.72 -19.80 9.51
CA THR A 77 14.45 -18.56 8.75
C THR A 77 14.77 -18.71 7.26
N LEU A 78 14.29 -17.78 6.43
CA LEU A 78 14.70 -17.67 5.02
C LEU A 78 16.21 -17.53 4.90
N GLU A 79 16.82 -16.73 5.78
CA GLU A 79 18.28 -16.59 5.85
C GLU A 79 18.96 -17.94 6.09
N ASP A 80 18.48 -18.74 7.05
CA ASP A 80 19.04 -20.07 7.34
C ASP A 80 18.97 -21.01 6.13
N VAL A 81 17.84 -21.01 5.42
CA VAL A 81 17.65 -21.83 4.23
C VAL A 81 18.60 -21.40 3.11
N LEU A 82 18.75 -20.09 2.89
CA LEU A 82 19.66 -19.54 1.89
C LEU A 82 21.12 -19.83 2.23
N MET A 83 21.50 -19.66 3.49
CA MET A 83 22.85 -19.90 3.99
C MET A 83 23.23 -21.38 3.92
N LYS A 84 22.30 -22.28 4.25
CA LYS A 84 22.49 -23.72 4.10
C LYS A 84 22.72 -24.12 2.65
N LYS A 85 22.02 -23.48 1.70
CA LYS A 85 22.10 -23.83 0.28
C LYS A 85 23.27 -23.19 -0.45
N PHE A 86 23.61 -21.94 -0.12
CA PHE A 86 24.55 -21.12 -0.90
C PHE A 86 25.82 -20.70 -0.13
N GLY A 87 25.88 -20.91 1.19
CA GLY A 87 27.00 -20.48 2.04
C GLY A 87 27.00 -18.96 2.33
N LYS A 88 27.96 -18.51 3.16
CA LYS A 88 28.13 -17.08 3.46
C LYS A 88 28.65 -16.33 2.23
N LYS A 89 28.08 -15.15 1.97
CA LYS A 89 28.65 -14.18 1.03
C LYS A 89 30.05 -13.77 1.56
N LYS A 90 31.10 -13.99 0.76
CA LYS A 90 32.47 -13.52 1.07
C LYS A 90 32.54 -12.00 1.02
#